data_AF-A0A820LRF7-F1
#
_entry.id   AF-A0A820LRF7-F1
#
_cell.length_a   1.000
_cell.length_b   1.000
_cell.length_c   1.000
_cell.angle_alpha   90.00
_cell.angle_beta   90.00
_cell.angle_gamma   90.00
#
_symmetry.space_group_name_H-M   'P 1'
#
loop_
_entity.id
_entity.type
_entity.pdbx_description
1 polymer ?
#
loop_
_entity_poly.entity_id
_entity_poly.type
_entity_poly.pdbx_seq_one_letter_code
_entity_poly.pdbx_strand_id
1 'polypeptide(L)'
;DRNRQLAKEASDLLVQMWNTSKLTSDDISGPMRCIKLPISDDNNGGFKYDDAEIIQNQLYHDFNIEVPIKSIDGNLYVRISAHLYNYIEQYKQLGHAIVEIARNK
;
A
#
# COMPACT_ATOMS: atom_id res chain seq x y z
N ASP A 1 -12.91 -15.89 -6.32
CA ASP A 1 -13.21 -15.16 -7.58
C ASP A 1 -11.98 -14.41 -8.07
N ARG A 2 -11.97 -13.93 -9.32
CA ARG A 2 -10.81 -13.26 -9.97
C ARG A 2 -10.28 -12.08 -9.17
N ASN A 3 -11.16 -11.25 -8.60
CA ASN A 3 -10.76 -10.03 -7.91
C ASN A 3 -10.06 -10.36 -6.57
N ARG A 4 -10.60 -11.31 -5.81
CA ARG A 4 -9.95 -11.79 -4.58
C ARG A 4 -8.57 -12.41 -4.85
N GLN A 5 -8.43 -13.16 -5.95
CA GLN A 5 -7.16 -13.76 -6.35
C GLN A 5 -6.13 -12.70 -6.74
N LEU A 6 -6.51 -11.73 -7.58
CA LEU A 6 -5.63 -10.62 -7.95
C LEU A 6 -5.23 -9.77 -6.74
N ALA A 7 -6.15 -9.47 -5.83
CA ALA A 7 -5.82 -8.77 -4.59
C ALA A 7 -4.80 -9.56 -3.76
N LYS A 8 -4.97 -10.89 -3.65
CA LYS A 8 -4.02 -11.75 -2.94
C LYS A 8 -2.63 -11.66 -3.57
N GLU A 9 -2.51 -11.90 -4.87
CA GLU A 9 -1.25 -11.83 -5.62
C GLU A 9 -0.59 -10.45 -5.50
N ALA A 10 -1.35 -9.38 -5.66
CA ALA A 10 -0.87 -8.02 -5.49
C ALA A 10 -0.36 -7.77 -4.07
N SER A 11 -1.09 -8.21 -3.04
CA SER A 11 -0.64 -8.07 -1.65
C SER A 11 0.62 -8.87 -1.34
N ASP A 12 0.74 -10.10 -1.88
CA ASP A 12 1.92 -10.95 -1.70
C ASP A 12 3.15 -10.31 -2.37
N LEU A 13 2.97 -9.82 -3.59
CA LEU A 13 3.97 -9.06 -4.35
C LEU A 13 4.47 -7.85 -3.54
N LEU A 14 3.55 -7.01 -3.07
CA LEU A 14 3.89 -5.78 -2.35
C LEU A 14 4.59 -6.08 -1.01
N VAL A 15 4.12 -7.08 -0.26
CA VAL A 15 4.79 -7.55 0.97
C VAL A 15 6.22 -8.00 0.68
N GLN A 16 6.44 -8.76 -0.39
CA GLN A 16 7.77 -9.21 -0.79
C GLN A 16 8.65 -8.04 -1.22
N MET A 17 8.14 -7.11 -2.01
CA MET A 17 8.89 -5.94 -2.49
C MET A 17 9.32 -5.01 -1.35
N TRP A 18 8.47 -4.87 -0.33
CA TRP A 18 8.68 -3.93 0.76
C TRP A 18 9.28 -4.56 2.01
N ASN A 19 9.35 -5.89 2.08
CA ASN A 19 9.73 -6.64 3.28
C ASN A 19 8.88 -6.22 4.51
N THR A 20 7.56 -6.14 4.31
CA THR A 20 6.59 -5.73 5.35
C THR A 20 5.53 -6.80 5.58
N SER A 21 4.30 -6.42 5.94
CA SER A 21 3.22 -7.35 6.27
C SER A 21 1.86 -6.83 5.80
N LYS A 22 0.90 -7.75 5.73
CA LYS A 22 -0.52 -7.43 5.55
C LYS A 22 -1.13 -7.10 6.91
N LEU A 23 -2.13 -6.22 6.93
CA LEU A 23 -2.88 -5.94 8.15
C LEU A 23 -3.79 -7.11 8.57
N THR A 24 -4.35 -7.84 7.60
CA THR A 24 -5.31 -8.93 7.81
C THR A 24 -4.90 -10.20 7.08
N SER A 25 -5.34 -11.36 7.57
CA SER A 25 -5.08 -12.66 6.92
C SER A 25 -5.87 -12.84 5.62
N ASP A 26 -5.41 -13.75 4.77
CA ASP A 26 -6.03 -14.01 3.46
C ASP A 26 -7.43 -14.65 3.57
N ASP A 27 -7.72 -15.31 4.69
CA ASP A 27 -8.98 -16.02 4.94
C ASP A 27 -10.16 -15.07 5.10
N ILE A 28 -9.93 -13.93 5.74
CA ILE A 28 -10.95 -12.90 6.02
C ILE A 28 -10.92 -11.74 5.00
N SER A 29 -9.95 -11.75 4.09
CA SER A 29 -9.75 -10.67 3.13
C SER A 29 -10.47 -10.95 1.80
N GLY A 30 -11.28 -9.98 1.37
CA GLY A 30 -11.95 -9.96 0.07
C GLY A 30 -11.07 -9.36 -1.05
N PRO A 31 -11.66 -8.59 -1.99
CA PRO A 31 -10.91 -7.91 -3.05
C PRO A 31 -10.15 -6.66 -2.58
N MET A 32 -10.24 -6.32 -1.29
CA MET A 32 -9.52 -5.20 -0.67
C MET A 32 -8.53 -5.71 0.38
N ARG A 33 -7.33 -5.12 0.42
CA ARG A 33 -6.27 -5.51 1.36
C ARG A 33 -5.44 -4.30 1.78
N CYS A 34 -5.02 -4.29 3.04
CA CYS A 34 -4.10 -3.27 3.56
C CYS A 34 -2.69 -3.87 3.73
N ILE A 35 -1.68 -3.20 3.18
CA ILE A 35 -0.28 -3.61 3.23
C ILE A 35 0.53 -2.49 3.86
N LYS A 36 1.36 -2.83 4.87
CA LYS A 36 2.20 -1.88 5.58
C LYS A 36 3.26 -1.31 4.62
N LEU A 37 3.43 0.01 4.61
CA LEU A 37 4.46 0.68 3.81
C LEU A 37 5.85 0.49 4.47
N PRO A 38 6.94 0.44 3.66
CA PRO A 38 8.32 0.35 4.16
C PRO A 38 8.87 1.71 4.59
N ILE A 39 8.10 2.48 5.37
CA ILE A 39 8.49 3.81 5.86
C ILE A 39 8.52 3.75 7.38
N SER A 40 9.65 4.17 7.96
CA SER A 40 9.86 4.26 9.40
C SER A 40 9.54 5.67 9.91
N ASP A 41 9.02 5.77 11.13
CA ASP A 41 8.88 7.05 11.83
C ASP A 41 10.10 7.28 12.72
N ASP A 42 10.98 8.18 12.29
CA ASP A 42 12.21 8.52 13.03
C ASP A 42 11.93 9.24 14.35
N ASN A 43 10.74 9.84 14.50
CA ASN A 43 10.38 10.62 15.68
C ASN A 43 9.77 9.79 16.82
N ASN A 44 9.57 8.48 16.62
CA ASN A 44 8.93 7.55 17.58
C ASN A 44 7.54 8.01 18.07
N GLY A 45 6.86 8.89 17.35
CA GLY A 45 5.54 9.42 17.67
C GLY A 45 4.39 8.66 17.00
N GLY A 46 4.71 7.79 16.04
CA GLY A 46 3.78 7.14 15.12
C GLY A 46 3.28 8.09 14.03
N PHE A 47 3.01 7.54 12.85
CA PHE A 47 2.40 8.28 11.77
C PHE A 47 0.96 8.70 12.11
N LYS A 48 0.57 9.91 11.70
CA LYS A 48 -0.77 10.48 11.86
C LYS A 48 -1.53 10.48 10.54
N TYR A 49 -2.76 10.99 10.58
CA TYR A 49 -3.59 11.13 9.39
C TYR A 49 -2.92 11.98 8.31
N ASP A 50 -2.37 13.14 8.68
CA ASP A 50 -1.71 14.06 7.75
C ASP A 50 -0.50 13.41 7.06
N ASP A 51 0.24 12.54 7.76
CA ASP A 51 1.34 11.78 7.15
C ASP A 51 0.85 10.84 6.04
N ALA A 52 -0.30 10.21 6.23
CA ALA A 52 -0.91 9.34 5.21
C ALA A 52 -1.37 10.17 4.00
N GLU A 53 -1.96 11.34 4.24
CA GLU A 53 -2.40 12.26 3.18
C GLU A 53 -1.22 12.75 2.33
N ILE A 54 -0.08 13.05 2.94
CA ILE A 54 1.15 13.44 2.20
C ILE A 54 1.55 12.33 1.21
N ILE A 55 1.62 11.07 1.66
CA ILE A 55 2.00 9.96 0.77
C ILE A 55 0.96 9.75 -0.33
N GLN A 56 -0.33 9.86 0.00
CA GLN A 56 -1.41 9.73 -0.97
C GLN A 56 -1.34 10.81 -2.05
N ASN A 57 -1.16 12.07 -1.65
CA ASN A 57 -1.03 13.20 -2.58
C ASN A 57 0.21 13.06 -3.46
N GLN A 58 1.32 12.58 -2.89
CA GLN A 58 2.54 12.34 -3.65
C GLN A 58 2.34 11.24 -4.72
N LEU A 59 1.71 10.12 -4.36
CA LEU A 59 1.34 9.06 -5.31
C LEU A 59 0.47 9.60 -6.45
N TYR A 60 -0.50 10.46 -6.14
CA TYR A 60 -1.39 11.06 -7.14
C TYR A 60 -0.62 12.00 -8.07
N HIS A 61 0.11 12.97 -7.52
CA HIS A 61 0.73 14.04 -8.32
C HIS A 61 1.99 13.60 -9.07
N ASP A 62 2.83 12.77 -8.46
CA ASP A 62 4.14 12.41 -9.02
C ASP A 62 4.07 11.12 -9.86
N PHE A 63 3.16 10.20 -9.49
CA PHE A 63 3.09 8.86 -10.10
C PHE A 63 1.77 8.58 -10.82
N ASN A 64 0.77 9.47 -10.71
CA ASN A 64 -0.58 9.27 -11.25
C ASN A 64 -1.25 7.99 -10.71
N ILE A 65 -1.05 7.70 -9.42
CA ILE A 65 -1.61 6.55 -8.72
C ILE A 65 -2.56 7.02 -7.62
N GLU A 66 -3.86 6.73 -7.78
CA GLU A 66 -4.88 7.05 -6.78
C GLU A 66 -5.19 5.80 -5.92
N VAL A 67 -4.68 5.79 -4.69
CA VAL A 67 -4.96 4.74 -3.69
C VAL A 67 -5.06 5.32 -2.29
N PRO A 68 -5.96 4.83 -1.42
CA PRO A 68 -6.02 5.29 -0.04
C PRO A 68 -4.78 4.87 0.75
N ILE A 69 -4.16 5.83 1.43
CA ILE A 69 -3.19 5.58 2.50
C ILE A 69 -3.88 5.76 3.85
N LYS A 70 -3.58 4.89 4.81
CA LYS A 70 -4.16 4.89 6.16
C LYS A 70 -3.05 4.87 7.20
N SER A 71 -3.15 5.76 8.18
CA SER A 71 -2.45 5.59 9.46
C SER A 71 -3.29 4.70 10.37
N ILE A 72 -2.71 3.59 10.83
CA ILE A 72 -3.32 2.62 11.75
C ILE A 72 -2.23 2.23 12.76
N ASP A 73 -2.51 2.41 14.05
CA ASP A 73 -1.59 2.10 15.15
C ASP A 73 -0.17 2.67 14.93
N GLY A 74 -0.09 3.93 14.49
CA GLY A 74 1.17 4.63 14.23
C GLY A 74 1.94 4.15 13.00
N ASN A 75 1.36 3.29 12.16
CA ASN A 75 1.96 2.76 10.95
C ASN A 75 1.17 3.19 9.71
N LEU A 76 1.84 3.34 8.56
CA LEU A 76 1.19 3.62 7.28
C LEU A 76 0.88 2.33 6.52
N TYR A 77 -0.31 2.27 5.94
CA TYR A 77 -0.78 1.19 5.10
C TYR A 77 -1.37 1.74 3.81
N VAL A 78 -1.08 1.11 2.68
CA VAL A 78 -1.88 1.31 1.46
C VAL A 78 -3.02 0.31 1.43
N ARG A 79 -4.23 0.77 1.10
CA ARG A 79 -5.38 -0.10 0.85
C ARG A 79 -5.56 -0.29 -0.64
N ILE A 80 -5.16 -1.45 -1.15
CA ILE A 80 -5.44 -1.81 -2.54
C ILE A 80 -6.85 -2.40 -2.67
N SER A 81 -7.46 -2.15 -3.82
CA SER A 81 -8.72 -2.76 -4.25
C SER A 81 -8.52 -3.37 -5.63
N ALA A 82 -8.91 -4.63 -5.81
CA ALA A 82 -8.84 -5.31 -7.10
C ALA A 82 -10.22 -5.42 -7.74
N HIS A 83 -10.29 -5.00 -9.00
CA HIS A 83 -11.48 -5.03 -9.85
C HIS A 83 -11.18 -5.62 -11.23
N LEU A 84 -12.21 -5.73 -12.07
CA LEU A 84 -12.10 -6.31 -13.41
C LEU A 84 -11.02 -5.61 -14.27
N TYR A 85 -10.90 -4.29 -14.14
CA TYR A 85 -9.97 -3.47 -14.91
C TYR A 85 -8.54 -3.45 -14.36
N ASN A 86 -8.28 -4.08 -13.21
CA ASN A 86 -6.95 -4.11 -12.63
C ASN A 86 -6.09 -5.24 -13.21
N TYR A 87 -4.79 -4.97 -13.26
CA TYR A 87 -3.75 -5.90 -13.67
C TYR A 87 -2.59 -5.88 -12.67
N ILE A 88 -1.87 -6.99 -12.54
CA ILE A 88 -0.77 -7.13 -11.57
C ILE A 88 0.34 -6.08 -11.80
N GLU A 89 0.50 -5.63 -13.04
CA GLU A 89 1.48 -4.61 -13.45
C GLU A 89 1.24 -3.25 -12.80
N GLN A 90 -0.02 -2.87 -12.57
CA GLN A 90 -0.37 -1.63 -11.88
C GLN A 90 0.05 -1.67 -10.41
N TYR A 91 -0.05 -2.84 -9.77
CA TYR A 91 0.42 -3.02 -8.39
C TYR A 91 1.96 -3.06 -8.32
N LYS A 92 2.64 -3.55 -9.36
CA LYS A 92 4.11 -3.40 -9.47
C LYS A 92 4.52 -1.93 -9.57
N GLN A 93 3.80 -1.13 -10.35
CA GLN A 93 4.03 0.32 -10.45
C GLN A 93 3.86 1.01 -9.08
N LEU A 94 2.78 0.70 -8.35
CA LEU A 94 2.60 1.15 -6.97
C LEU A 94 3.78 0.71 -6.07
N GLY A 95 4.22 -0.54 -6.20
CA GLY A 95 5.36 -1.09 -5.50
C GLY A 95 6.62 -0.25 -5.67
N HIS A 96 6.95 0.13 -6.90
CA HIS A 96 8.11 0.96 -7.24
C HIS A 96 7.95 2.41 -6.74
N ALA A 97 6.78 3.02 -6.93
CA ALA A 97 6.51 4.37 -6.46
C ALA A 97 6.71 4.50 -4.94
N ILE A 98 6.20 3.56 -4.16
CA ILE A 98 6.39 3.53 -2.70
C ILE A 98 7.87 3.38 -2.32
N VAL A 99 8.63 2.54 -3.03
CA VAL A 99 10.09 2.41 -2.78
C VAL A 99 10.83 3.71 -3.06
N GLU A 100 10.43 4.44 -4.10
CA GLU A 100 11.01 5.74 -4.42
C GLU A 100 10.69 6.78 -3.34
N ILE A 101 9.42 6.87 -2.93
CA ILE A 101 8.98 7.74 -1.84
C ILE A 101 9.73 7.41 -0.54
N ALA A 102 9.86 6.13 -0.19
CA ALA A 102 10.51 5.69 1.04
C ALA A 102 12.02 5.97 1.08
N ARG A 103 12.69 6.09 -0.07
CA ARG A 103 14.13 6.45 -0.13
C ARG A 103 14.39 7.94 0.05
N ASN A 104 13.37 8.77 -0.19
CA ASN A 104 13.46 10.22 -0.11
C ASN A 104 12.96 10.78 1.23
N LYS A 105 12.57 9.90 2.16
CA LYS A 105 12.33 10.22 3.57
C LYS A 105 13.49 9.68 4.41
#